data_AF-A0A2I0LGA4-F1
#
_entry.id   AF-A0A2I0LGA4-F1
#
_cell.length_a   1.000
_cell.length_b   1.000
_cell.length_c   1.000
_cell.angle_alpha   90.00
_cell.angle_beta   90.00
_cell.angle_gamma   90.00
#
_symmetry.space_group_name_H-M   'P 1'
#
loop_
_entity.id
_entity.type
_entity.pdbx_description
1 polymer ?
#
loop_
_entity_poly.entity_id
_entity_poly.type
_entity_poly.pdbx_seq_one_letter_code
_entity_poly.pdbx_strand_id
1 'polypeptide(L)'
;VLGAVMNINRGNPAEFEVAVDSWPDFGAVLTRHSGKVLVDDCYRSMQAAFYRDVGAYRALLETPGCLPWDSAFYIIGLQDGVPTVSQDLAGTKGIEVAVSNVYFYVHPDRNSMPEPR
;
A
#
# COMPACT_ATOMS: atom_id res chain seq x y z
N VAL A 1 3.20 0.16 -4.77
CA VAL A 1 3.27 1.57 -5.22
C VAL A 1 3.39 1.71 -6.73
N LEU A 2 4.50 1.30 -7.38
CA LEU A 2 4.71 1.54 -8.82
C LEU A 2 3.55 1.08 -9.72
N GLY A 3 3.00 -0.13 -9.48
CA GLY A 3 1.87 -0.64 -10.25
C GLY A 3 0.62 0.24 -10.18
N ALA A 4 0.29 0.76 -8.99
CA ALA A 4 -0.84 1.67 -8.80
C ALA A 4 -0.59 3.03 -9.47
N VAL A 5 0.62 3.60 -9.35
CA VAL A 5 0.99 4.85 -10.05
C VAL A 5 0.89 4.69 -11.56
N MET A 6 1.36 3.56 -12.11
CA MET A 6 1.23 3.27 -13.54
C MET A 6 -0.23 3.09 -13.97
N ASN A 7 -1.09 2.56 -13.11
CA ASN A 7 -2.53 2.48 -13.36
C ASN A 7 -3.16 3.88 -13.44
N ILE A 8 -2.83 4.77 -12.48
CA ILE A 8 -3.30 6.16 -12.44
C ILE A 8 -2.87 6.91 -13.70
N ASN A 9 -1.60 6.79 -14.09
CA ASN A 9 -1.06 7.42 -15.30
C ASN A 9 -1.74 6.92 -16.60
N ARG A 10 -2.47 5.80 -16.56
CA ARG A 10 -3.20 5.21 -17.70
C ARG A 10 -4.72 5.39 -17.60
N GLY A 11 -5.16 6.48 -16.96
CA GLY A 11 -6.57 6.82 -16.84
C GLY A 11 -7.28 6.20 -15.63
N ASN A 12 -6.54 5.51 -14.76
CA ASN A 12 -7.00 5.02 -13.46
C ASN A 12 -8.25 4.10 -13.47
N PRO A 13 -8.36 3.10 -14.36
CA PRO A 13 -9.55 2.25 -14.44
C PRO A 13 -9.83 1.44 -13.15
N ALA A 14 -8.81 1.23 -12.31
CA ALA A 14 -8.95 0.53 -11.04
C ALA A 14 -9.19 1.47 -9.85
N GLU A 15 -9.42 2.76 -10.10
CA GLU A 15 -9.79 3.76 -9.08
C GLU A 15 -8.77 3.87 -7.94
N PHE A 16 -7.47 3.89 -8.24
CA PHE A 16 -6.42 4.12 -7.24
C PHE A 16 -6.28 5.61 -6.88
N GLU A 17 -5.85 5.88 -5.66
CA GLU A 17 -5.39 7.17 -5.18
C GLU A 17 -4.02 7.05 -4.50
N VAL A 18 -3.38 8.20 -4.29
CA VAL A 18 -2.05 8.30 -3.69
C VAL A 18 -2.09 9.30 -2.54
N ALA A 19 -1.63 8.86 -1.37
CA ALA A 19 -1.31 9.73 -0.25
C ALA A 19 0.22 9.84 -0.12
N VAL A 20 0.70 11.06 0.12
CA VAL A 20 2.11 11.37 0.34
C VAL A 20 2.25 12.24 1.59
N ASP A 21 3.39 12.14 2.28
CA ASP A 21 3.70 12.98 3.44
C ASP A 21 3.86 14.46 3.06
N SER A 22 4.40 14.71 1.88
CA SER A 22 4.70 16.05 1.38
C SER A 22 4.73 16.07 -0.15
N TRP A 23 4.53 17.25 -0.74
CA TRP A 23 4.61 17.44 -2.19
C TRP A 23 5.33 18.76 -2.53
N PRO A 24 6.21 18.79 -3.54
CA PRO A 24 6.59 17.69 -4.43
C PRO A 24 7.65 16.73 -3.88
N ASP A 25 8.30 17.05 -2.76
CA ASP A 25 9.44 16.28 -2.23
C ASP A 25 9.04 15.20 -1.21
N PHE A 26 8.20 14.25 -1.62
CA PHE A 26 7.63 13.22 -0.75
C PHE A 26 8.67 12.28 -0.10
N GLY A 27 8.74 12.18 1.22
CA GLY A 27 9.51 11.14 1.90
C GLY A 27 8.83 9.76 1.89
N ALA A 28 7.51 9.67 1.71
CA ALA A 28 6.74 8.44 1.73
C ALA A 28 5.52 8.50 0.80
N VAL A 29 5.11 7.32 0.31
CA VAL A 29 3.98 7.13 -0.60
C VAL A 29 3.16 5.95 -0.13
N LEU A 30 1.85 6.15 0.00
CA LEU A 30 0.86 5.11 0.18
C LEU A 30 -0.10 5.13 -1.00
N THR A 31 -0.26 4.01 -1.69
CA THR A 31 -1.24 3.87 -2.78
C THR A 31 -2.35 2.93 -2.36
N ARG A 32 -3.60 3.28 -2.66
CA ARG A 32 -4.79 2.53 -2.22
C ARG A 32 -5.96 2.73 -3.19
N HIS A 33 -6.97 1.89 -3.11
CA HIS A 33 -8.21 2.15 -3.83
C HIS A 33 -8.93 3.36 -3.21
N SER A 34 -9.49 4.21 -4.06
CA SER A 34 -10.32 5.33 -3.68
C SER A 34 -11.71 4.86 -3.23
N GLY A 35 -12.35 5.67 -2.39
CA GLY A 35 -13.69 5.40 -1.86
C GLY A 35 -13.72 4.46 -0.64
N LYS A 36 -14.94 4.13 -0.19
CA LYS A 36 -15.12 3.20 0.93
C LYS A 36 -14.89 1.76 0.48
N VAL A 37 -14.03 1.07 1.21
CA VAL A 37 -13.81 -0.36 1.02
C VAL A 37 -15.06 -1.12 1.48
N LEU A 38 -15.59 -1.98 0.62
CA LEU A 38 -16.66 -2.90 1.00
C LEU A 38 -16.10 -3.89 2.04
N VAL A 39 -16.90 -4.21 3.06
CA VAL A 39 -16.54 -5.22 4.06
C VAL A 39 -16.23 -6.53 3.32
N ASP A 40 -15.07 -7.13 3.63
CA ASP A 40 -14.58 -8.43 3.11
C ASP A 40 -13.90 -8.45 1.72
N ASP A 41 -13.57 -7.28 1.14
CA ASP A 41 -12.74 -7.25 -0.08
C ASP A 41 -11.25 -7.09 0.27
N CYS A 42 -10.52 -8.21 0.30
CA CYS A 42 -9.08 -8.22 0.60
C CYS A 42 -8.23 -7.48 -0.45
N TYR A 43 -8.73 -7.36 -1.68
CA TYR A 43 -8.03 -6.66 -2.76
C TYR A 43 -8.25 -5.15 -2.64
N ARG A 44 -9.49 -4.69 -2.42
CA ARG A 44 -9.78 -3.25 -2.25
C ARG A 44 -9.29 -2.68 -0.92
N SER A 45 -9.14 -3.50 0.11
CA SER A 45 -8.56 -3.10 1.41
C SER A 45 -7.02 -3.00 1.41
N MET A 46 -6.38 -3.35 0.29
CA MET A 46 -4.94 -3.36 0.15
C MET A 46 -4.34 -1.96 -0.04
N GLN A 47 -3.33 -1.67 0.78
CA GLN A 47 -2.55 -0.45 0.78
C GLN A 47 -1.12 -0.83 0.40
N ALA A 48 -0.50 -0.18 -0.58
CA ALA A 48 0.90 -0.43 -0.90
C ALA A 48 1.76 0.75 -0.47
N ALA A 49 2.81 0.48 0.30
CA ALA A 49 3.70 1.49 0.88
C ALA A 49 5.07 1.51 0.20
N PHE A 50 5.66 2.70 0.11
CA PHE A 50 7.04 2.94 -0.23
C PHE A 50 7.53 4.17 0.55
N TYR A 51 8.79 4.17 0.98
CA TYR A 51 9.39 5.33 1.62
C TYR A 51 10.85 5.54 1.23
N ARG A 52 11.25 6.81 1.20
CA ARG A 52 12.66 7.26 1.16
C ARG A 52 13.19 7.51 2.56
N ASP A 53 12.33 7.95 3.47
CA ASP A 53 12.61 8.18 4.89
C ASP A 53 11.58 7.48 5.78
N VAL A 54 12.06 6.74 6.79
CA VAL A 54 11.17 5.98 7.69
C VAL A 54 10.37 6.89 8.63
N GLY A 55 10.91 8.07 8.97
CA GLY A 55 10.20 9.10 9.73
C GLY A 55 9.03 9.68 8.94
N ALA A 56 9.24 9.97 7.65
CA ALA A 56 8.18 10.40 6.74
C ALA A 56 7.09 9.34 6.57
N TYR A 57 7.46 8.05 6.54
CA TYR A 57 6.49 6.96 6.54
C TYR A 57 5.62 6.96 7.80
N ARG A 58 6.23 7.06 8.98
CA ARG A 58 5.48 7.17 10.25
C ARG A 58 4.55 8.38 10.24
N ALA A 59 5.06 9.55 9.88
CA ALA A 59 4.26 10.79 9.82
C ALA A 59 3.08 10.68 8.84
N LEU A 60 3.30 10.03 7.70
CA LEU A 60 2.22 9.76 6.74
C LEU A 60 1.13 8.89 7.37
N LEU A 61 1.47 7.79 8.06
CA LEU A 61 0.47 6.91 8.66
C LEU A 61 -0.27 7.54 9.84
N GLU A 62 0.36 8.49 10.54
CA GLU A 62 -0.27 9.28 11.61
C GLU A 62 -1.31 10.28 11.10
N THR A 63 -1.28 10.60 9.80
CA THR A 63 -2.25 11.51 9.17
C THR A 63 -3.67 10.93 9.32
N PRO A 64 -4.64 11.70 9.85
CA PRO A 64 -6.01 11.24 10.01
C PRO A 64 -6.60 10.71 8.70
N GLY A 65 -7.16 9.50 8.74
CA GLY A 65 -7.74 8.84 7.56
C GLY A 65 -6.72 8.27 6.56
N CYS A 66 -5.42 8.25 6.87
CA CYS A 66 -4.41 7.62 6.01
C CYS A 66 -4.58 6.09 5.91
N LEU A 67 -4.96 5.45 7.02
CA LEU A 67 -5.33 4.04 7.06
C LEU A 67 -6.71 3.86 7.68
N PRO A 68 -7.50 2.87 7.24
CA PRO A 68 -8.83 2.59 7.77
C PRO A 68 -8.71 1.77 9.07
N TRP A 69 -8.24 2.41 10.14
CA TRP A 69 -7.97 1.77 11.45
C TRP A 69 -9.21 1.13 12.10
N ASP A 70 -10.41 1.50 11.67
CA ASP A 70 -11.70 0.96 12.14
C ASP A 70 -12.18 -0.27 11.34
N SER A 71 -11.41 -0.72 10.35
CA SER A 71 -11.76 -1.79 9.41
C SER A 71 -10.57 -2.73 9.17
N ALA A 72 -10.81 -3.88 8.55
CA ALA A 72 -9.72 -4.77 8.12
C ALA A 72 -8.95 -4.13 6.95
N PHE A 73 -7.61 -4.16 7.01
CA PHE A 73 -6.73 -3.66 5.96
C PHE A 73 -5.47 -4.49 5.82
N TYR A 74 -4.80 -4.33 4.67
CA TYR A 74 -3.51 -4.95 4.39
C TYR A 74 -2.51 -3.89 3.97
N ILE A 75 -1.29 -3.92 4.51
CA ILE A 75 -0.18 -3.11 4.04
C ILE A 75 0.81 -4.03 3.31
N ILE A 76 1.06 -3.74 2.04
CA ILE A 76 2.12 -4.37 1.26
C ILE A 76 3.29 -3.41 1.14
N GLY A 77 4.43 -3.81 1.68
CA GLY A 77 5.70 -3.12 1.53
C GLY A 77 6.85 -4.11 1.63
N LEU A 78 7.93 -3.83 0.93
CA LEU A 78 9.13 -4.68 0.92
C LEU A 78 10.26 -4.14 1.80
N GLN A 79 10.07 -2.95 2.37
CA GLN A 79 11.11 -2.25 3.12
C GLN A 79 11.03 -2.60 4.61
N ASP A 80 12.17 -2.86 5.23
CA ASP A 80 12.28 -3.40 6.59
C ASP A 80 11.59 -2.55 7.68
N GLY A 81 11.44 -1.23 7.45
CA GLY A 81 10.74 -0.35 8.38
C GLY A 81 9.21 -0.48 8.36
N VAL A 82 8.63 -1.08 7.31
CA VAL A 82 7.17 -1.19 7.16
C VAL A 82 6.55 -2.01 8.31
N PRO A 83 7.02 -3.23 8.62
CA PRO A 83 6.49 -4.00 9.76
C PRO A 83 6.57 -3.24 11.09
N THR A 84 7.76 -2.75 11.45
CA THR A 84 8.01 -2.12 12.74
C THR A 84 7.15 -0.89 12.96
N VAL A 85 7.12 0.04 11.98
CA VAL A 85 6.32 1.27 12.12
C VAL A 85 4.82 0.99 12.09
N SER A 86 4.36 0.08 11.23
CA SER A 86 2.94 -0.25 11.12
C SER A 86 2.41 -0.91 12.40
N GLN A 87 3.15 -1.85 12.97
CA GLN A 87 2.77 -2.54 14.21
C GLN A 87 2.82 -1.62 15.42
N ASP A 88 3.84 -0.76 15.51
CA ASP A 88 3.96 0.24 16.58
C ASP A 88 2.74 1.18 16.58
N LEU A 89 2.41 1.76 15.43
CA LEU A 89 1.28 2.67 15.31
C LEU A 89 -0.07 1.97 15.53
N ALA A 90 -0.23 0.74 15.05
CA ALA A 90 -1.42 -0.07 15.34
C ALA A 90 -1.56 -0.34 16.84
N GLY A 91 -0.45 -0.64 17.52
CA GLY A 91 -0.39 -0.85 18.96
C GLY A 91 -0.86 0.36 19.76
N THR A 92 -0.50 1.58 19.36
CA THR A 92 -1.03 2.82 19.99
C THR A 92 -2.54 2.97 19.88
N LYS A 93 -3.17 2.25 18.93
CA LYS A 93 -4.61 2.24 18.69
C LYS A 93 -5.30 0.99 19.25
N GLY A 94 -4.55 0.11 19.94
CA GLY A 94 -5.06 -1.16 20.45
C GLY A 94 -5.40 -2.18 19.37
N ILE A 95 -4.81 -2.04 18.18
CA ILE A 95 -5.04 -2.93 17.03
C ILE A 95 -3.83 -3.85 16.87
N GLU A 96 -4.11 -5.15 16.70
CA GLU A 96 -3.08 -6.12 16.37
C GLU A 96 -2.90 -6.22 14.85
N VAL A 97 -1.66 -6.09 14.39
CA VAL A 97 -1.29 -6.29 12.97
C VAL A 97 -0.23 -7.38 12.89
N ALA A 98 -0.55 -8.47 12.20
CA ALA A 98 0.38 -9.58 11.96
C ALA A 98 1.18 -9.38 10.67
N VAL A 99 2.43 -9.83 10.67
CA VAL A 99 3.30 -9.81 9.47
C VAL A 99 3.21 -11.15 8.76
N SER A 100 2.89 -11.10 7.47
CA SER A 100 2.90 -12.27 6.58
C SER A 100 3.94 -12.07 5.49
N ASN A 101 4.87 -13.01 5.35
CA ASN A 101 5.89 -12.98 4.31
C ASN A 101 5.33 -13.60 3.02
N VAL A 102 5.24 -12.82 1.94
CA VAL A 102 4.75 -13.27 0.64
C VAL A 102 5.88 -13.18 -0.38
N TYR A 103 6.17 -14.30 -1.04
CA TYR A 103 7.14 -14.36 -2.13
C TYR A 103 6.41 -14.31 -3.47
N PHE A 104 6.74 -13.32 -4.30
CA PHE A 104 6.23 -13.20 -5.67
C PHE A 104 7.28 -13.70 -6.66
N TYR A 105 6.91 -14.66 -7.49
CA TYR A 105 7.72 -15.14 -8.60
C TYR A 105 7.17 -14.58 -9.91
N VAL A 106 8.06 -14.15 -10.79
CA VAL A 106 7.69 -13.65 -12.12
C VAL A 106 8.37 -14.50 -13.18
N HIS A 107 7.63 -14.78 -14.27
CA HIS A 107 8.21 -15.44 -15.43
C HIS A 107 9.25 -14.50 -16.08
N PRO A 108 10.47 -14.97 -16.38
CA PRO A 108 11.56 -14.11 -16.86
C PRO A 108 11.31 -13.54 -18.25
N ASP A 109 10.55 -14.25 -19.10
CA ASP A 109 10.17 -13.78 -20.44
C ASP A 109 8.66 -13.56 -20.52
N ARG A 110 8.26 -12.28 -20.51
CA ARG A 110 6.84 -11.90 -20.59
C ARG A 110 6.26 -12.07 -22.00
N ASN A 111 7.13 -12.18 -23.01
CA ASN A 111 6.77 -12.22 -24.43
C ASN A 111 6.82 -13.63 -25.02
N SER A 112 7.45 -14.60 -24.35
CA SER A 112 7.46 -16.01 -24.77
C SER A 112 6.18 -16.77 -24.44
N MET A 113 5.22 -16.14 -23.75
CA MET A 113 3.98 -16.80 -23.39
C MET A 113 3.09 -16.93 -24.64
N PRO A 114 2.64 -18.14 -25.02
CA PRO A 114 1.66 -18.28 -26.08
C PRO A 114 0.38 -17.52 -25.70
N GLU A 115 -0.28 -16.88 -26.67
CA GLU A 115 -1.54 -16.19 -26.40
C GLU A 115 -2.55 -17.17 -25.78
N PRO A 116 -3.32 -16.73 -24.75
CA PRO A 116 -4.40 -17.53 -24.21
C PRO A 116 -5.36 -17.94 -25.34
N ARG A 117 -5.57 -19.25 -25.52
CA ARG A 117 -6.57 -19.79 -26.46
C ARG A 117 -7.99 -19.57 -25.96
#